data_AF-A0AAV7JEG6-F1
#
_entry.id   AF-A0AAV7JEG6-F1
#
_cell.length_a   1.000
_cell.length_b   1.000
_cell.length_c   1.000
_cell.angle_alpha   90.00
_cell.angle_beta   90.00
_cell.angle_gamma   90.00
#
_symmetry.space_group_name_H-M   'P 1'
#
loop_
_entity.id
_entity.type
_entity.pdbx_description
1 polymer ?
#
loop_
_entity_poly.entity_id
_entity_poly.type
_entity_poly.pdbx_seq_one_letter_code
_entity_poly.pdbx_strand_id
1 'polypeptide(L)'
;MANELSVNHETMRKLVVEDLGLKSFKRKKVHHLNPSIRTKKLVRSKSLLQRSAPGAQDNILFSDEKIFTIEEVVTDKMVGSCYQFHSNSRKPEIHQ
;
A
#
# COMPACT_ATOMS: atom_id res chain seq x y z
N MET A 1 -27.70 -8.25 -7.34
CA MET A 1 -27.61 -8.17 -8.83
C MET A 1 -28.23 -9.35 -9.55
N ALA A 2 -27.72 -10.59 -9.47
CA ALA A 2 -28.31 -11.73 -10.21
C ALA A 2 -29.80 -11.96 -9.87
N ASN A 3 -30.13 -12.02 -8.57
CA ASN A 3 -31.52 -12.15 -8.10
C ASN A 3 -32.39 -10.92 -8.37
N GLU A 4 -31.81 -9.71 -8.34
CA GLU A 4 -32.53 -8.46 -8.63
C GLU A 4 -32.92 -8.36 -10.11
N LEU A 5 -32.13 -8.97 -11.00
CA LEU A 5 -32.34 -8.96 -12.44
C LEU A 5 -32.99 -10.25 -12.94
N SER A 6 -33.35 -11.18 -12.05
CA SER A 6 -33.90 -12.50 -12.38
C SER A 6 -33.04 -13.29 -13.39
N VAL A 7 -31.72 -13.16 -13.30
CA VAL A 7 -30.76 -13.86 -14.17
C VAL A 7 -30.00 -14.92 -13.37
N ASN A 8 -29.68 -16.05 -14.01
CA ASN A 8 -28.81 -17.07 -13.41
C ASN A 8 -27.45 -16.46 -12.99
N HIS A 9 -26.96 -16.86 -11.82
CA HIS A 9 -25.68 -16.43 -11.27
C HIS A 9 -24.50 -16.69 -12.22
N GLU A 10 -24.49 -17.82 -12.94
CA GLU A 10 -23.42 -18.14 -13.90
C GLU A 10 -23.42 -17.19 -15.09
N THR A 11 -24.59 -16.92 -15.66
CA THR A 11 -24.76 -15.96 -16.75
C THR A 11 -24.33 -14.57 -16.31
N MET A 12 -24.76 -14.13 -15.12
CA MET A 12 -24.34 -12.85 -14.56
C MET A 12 -22.81 -12.79 -14.35
N ARG A 13 -22.19 -13.89 -13.92
CA ARG A 13 -20.73 -13.95 -13.76
C ARG A 13 -20.00 -13.84 -15.10
N LYS A 14 -20.45 -14.55 -16.15
CA LYS A 14 -19.86 -14.45 -17.50
C LYS A 14 -19.98 -13.04 -18.05
N LEU A 15 -21.18 -12.44 -17.99
CA LEU A 15 -21.39 -11.05 -18.39
C LEU A 15 -20.41 -10.10 -17.68
N VAL A 16 -20.28 -10.21 -16.36
CA VAL A 16 -19.40 -9.32 -15.57
C VAL A 16 -17.92 -9.55 -15.87
N VAL A 17 -17.47 -10.80 -15.97
CA VAL A 17 -16.03 -11.13 -16.05
C VAL A 17 -15.52 -11.18 -17.48
N GLU A 18 -16.26 -11.81 -18.39
CA GLU A 18 -15.84 -12.07 -19.77
C GLU A 18 -16.24 -10.91 -20.68
N ASP A 19 -17.52 -10.52 -20.69
CA ASP A 19 -18.02 -9.49 -21.62
C ASP A 19 -17.63 -8.08 -21.18
N LEU A 20 -17.73 -7.80 -19.87
CA LEU A 20 -17.41 -6.48 -19.31
C LEU A 20 -15.96 -6.39 -18.80
N GLY A 21 -15.23 -7.51 -18.69
CA GLY A 21 -13.84 -7.51 -18.20
C GLY A 21 -13.68 -7.04 -16.76
N LEU A 22 -14.76 -7.07 -15.95
CA LEU A 22 -14.77 -6.56 -14.59
C LEU A 22 -14.38 -7.63 -13.59
N LYS A 23 -13.85 -7.18 -12.45
CA LYS A 23 -13.53 -8.03 -11.31
C LYS A 23 -14.10 -7.45 -10.03
N SER A 24 -14.37 -8.32 -9.06
CA SER A 24 -14.82 -7.89 -7.74
C SER A 24 -13.78 -6.96 -7.09
N PHE A 25 -14.27 -5.85 -6.56
CA PHE A 25 -13.44 -4.92 -5.81
C PHE A 25 -13.09 -5.53 -4.45
N LYS A 26 -11.80 -5.82 -4.21
CA LYS A 26 -11.30 -6.27 -2.91
C LYS A 26 -11.15 -5.08 -1.96
N ARG A 27 -12.01 -5.00 -0.94
CA ARG A 27 -11.92 -3.97 0.10
C ARG A 27 -10.66 -4.17 0.93
N LYS A 28 -9.83 -3.13 1.03
CA LYS A 28 -8.68 -3.09 1.96
C LYS A 28 -9.04 -2.28 3.20
N LYS A 29 -8.63 -2.75 4.38
CA LYS A 29 -8.73 -1.97 5.62
C LYS A 29 -7.72 -0.83 5.54
N VAL A 30 -8.22 0.39 5.52
CA VAL A 30 -7.43 1.63 5.52
C VAL A 30 -8.04 2.61 6.51
N HIS A 31 -7.26 3.62 6.92
CA HIS A 31 -7.78 4.68 7.78
C HIS A 31 -8.96 5.40 7.10
N HIS A 32 -10.07 5.57 7.83
CA HIS A 32 -11.23 6.28 7.33
C HIS A 32 -10.90 7.77 7.08
N LEU A 33 -11.23 8.28 5.90
CA LEU A 33 -10.97 9.69 5.55
C LEU A 33 -12.23 10.52 5.79
N ASN A 34 -12.28 11.19 6.94
CA ASN A 34 -13.28 12.22 7.17
C ASN A 34 -13.04 13.45 6.25
N PRO A 35 -14.03 14.34 6.07
CA PRO A 35 -13.90 15.50 5.17
C PRO A 35 -12.71 16.40 5.53
N SER A 36 -12.46 16.64 6.83
CA SER A 36 -11.34 17.47 7.29
C SER A 36 -9.98 16.87 6.91
N ILE A 37 -9.78 15.56 7.14
CA ILE A 37 -8.56 14.83 6.76
C ILE A 37 -8.38 14.86 5.25
N ARG A 38 -9.46 14.71 4.48
CA ARG A 38 -9.40 14.78 3.01
C ARG A 38 -8.86 16.13 2.55
N THR A 39 -9.37 17.23 3.09
CA THR A 39 -8.89 18.58 2.77
C THR A 39 -7.43 18.76 3.15
N LYS A 40 -7.04 18.35 4.37
CA LYS A 40 -5.64 18.43 4.82
C LYS A 40 -4.69 17.64 3.91
N LYS A 41 -5.07 16.42 3.52
CA LYS A 41 -4.28 15.58 2.62
C LYS A 41 -4.15 16.22 1.24
N LEU A 42 -5.23 16.77 0.69
CA LEU A 42 -5.24 17.45 -0.61
C LEU A 42 -4.30 18.67 -0.62
N VAL A 43 -4.37 19.51 0.41
CA VAL A 43 -3.51 20.71 0.52
C VAL A 43 -2.05 20.30 0.62
N ARG A 44 -1.72 19.33 1.48
CA ARG A 44 -0.36 18.81 1.65
C ARG A 44 0.18 18.20 0.36
N SER A 45 -0.62 17.39 -0.34
CA SER A 45 -0.18 16.74 -1.59
C SER A 45 0.09 17.75 -2.70
N LYS A 46 -0.76 18.77 -2.86
CA LYS A 46 -0.52 19.85 -3.83
C LYS A 46 0.77 20.62 -3.53
N SER A 47 1.00 20.94 -2.27
CA SER A 47 2.23 21.62 -1.84
C SER A 47 3.49 20.76 -2.05
N LEU A 48 3.41 19.45 -1.82
CA LEU A 48 4.51 18.52 -2.11
C LEU A 48 4.80 18.41 -3.61
N LEU A 49 3.76 18.35 -4.46
CA LEU A 49 3.91 18.30 -5.91
C LEU A 49 4.61 19.55 -6.48
N GLN A 50 4.32 20.72 -5.92
CA GLN A 50 5.01 21.96 -6.31
C GLN A 50 6.50 21.93 -5.93
N ARG A 51 6.85 21.30 -4.80
CA ARG A 51 8.23 21.14 -4.35
C ARG A 51 8.99 20.04 -5.10
N SER A 52 8.30 19.08 -5.71
CA SER A 52 8.92 17.93 -6.38
C SER A 52 9.38 18.23 -7.81
N ALA A 53 9.90 19.44 -8.09
CA ALA A 53 10.50 19.76 -9.37
C ALA A 53 11.63 18.74 -9.71
N PRO A 54 11.92 18.47 -10.99
CA PRO A 54 13.01 17.57 -11.37
C PRO A 54 14.32 18.00 -10.69
N GLY A 55 14.95 17.09 -9.94
CA GLY A 55 16.18 17.35 -9.15
C GLY A 55 15.97 17.95 -7.75
N ALA A 56 14.75 18.36 -7.39
CA ALA A 56 14.48 18.88 -6.03
C ALA A 56 14.25 17.78 -4.98
N GLN A 57 14.12 16.52 -5.41
CA GLN A 57 13.86 15.36 -4.53
C GLN A 57 15.08 15.03 -3.67
N ASP A 58 16.29 15.24 -4.19
CA ASP A 58 17.55 14.97 -3.49
C ASP A 58 17.78 15.91 -2.30
N ASN A 59 17.05 17.04 -2.27
CA ASN A 59 17.11 18.03 -1.18
C ASN A 59 16.07 17.76 -0.09
N ILE A 60 15.29 16.68 -0.15
CA ILE A 60 14.26 16.35 0.84
C ILE A 60 14.67 15.11 1.63
N LEU A 61 15.08 15.31 2.88
CA LEU A 61 15.28 14.23 3.82
C LEU A 61 13.95 13.87 4.51
N PHE A 62 13.48 12.65 4.28
CA PHE A 62 12.36 12.07 5.01
C PHE A 62 12.87 11.22 6.17
N SER A 63 12.47 11.55 7.40
CA SER A 63 12.70 10.73 8.58
C SER A 63 11.38 10.27 9.18
N ASP A 64 11.34 9.04 9.70
CA ASP A 64 10.22 8.50 10.44
C ASP A 64 10.73 7.52 11.49
N GLU A 65 10.01 7.38 12.59
CA GLU A 65 10.30 6.39 13.61
C GLU A 65 9.64 5.06 13.22
N LYS A 66 10.42 3.99 13.21
CA LYS A 66 9.91 2.64 12.96
C LYS A 66 9.88 1.87 14.26
N ILE A 67 8.69 1.36 14.62
CA ILE A 67 8.58 0.37 15.69
C ILE A 67 9.09 -0.96 15.15
N PHE A 68 10.11 -1.51 15.79
CA PHE A 68 10.61 -2.86 15.57
C PHE A 68 10.08 -3.74 16.69
N THR A 69 9.37 -4.81 16.33
CA THR A 69 8.96 -5.82 17.28
C THR A 69 10.15 -6.76 17.48
N ILE A 70 10.64 -6.88 18.71
CA ILE A 70 11.59 -7.93 19.07
C ILE A 70 10.75 -9.18 19.29
N GLU A 71 10.79 -10.12 18.33
CA GLU A 71 10.26 -11.46 18.56
C GLU A 71 11.24 -12.20 19.47
N GLU A 72 10.84 -12.46 20.70
CA GLU A 72 11.58 -13.35 21.58
C GLU A 72 11.44 -14.77 21.02
N VAL A 73 12.43 -15.19 20.25
CA VAL A 73 12.56 -16.60 19.88
C VAL A 73 12.94 -17.34 21.16
N VAL A 74 11.93 -17.81 21.90
CA VAL A 74 12.12 -18.78 22.99
C VAL A 74 12.58 -20.08 22.34
N THR A 75 13.88 -20.17 22.09
CA THR A 75 14.56 -21.43 21.86
C THR A 75 15.21 -21.81 23.18
N ASP A 76 14.94 -23.04 23.61
CA ASP A 76 15.27 -23.59 24.93
C ASP A 76 16.79 -23.73 25.19
N LYS A 77 17.64 -23.06 24.39
CA LYS A 77 19.10 -23.15 24.43
C LYS A 77 19.75 -21.79 24.16
N MET A 78 20.33 -21.26 25.23
CA MET A 78 21.21 -20.10 25.40
C MET A 78 21.79 -19.37 24.17
N VAL A 79 21.67 -18.03 24.27
CA VAL A 79 22.68 -16.99 24.00
C VAL A 79 23.31 -16.99 22.60
N GLY A 80 22.64 -16.28 21.70
CA GLY A 80 23.22 -15.73 20.49
C GLY A 80 22.21 -14.75 19.89
N SER A 81 22.43 -13.46 20.11
CA SER A 81 21.52 -12.45 19.57
C SER A 81 21.58 -12.45 18.04
N CYS A 82 20.55 -12.98 17.38
CA CYS A 82 20.38 -12.87 15.94
C CYS A 82 19.67 -11.56 15.60
N TYR A 83 20.43 -10.46 15.55
CA TYR A 83 19.97 -9.22 14.93
C TYR A 83 20.07 -9.34 13.40
N GLN A 84 18.98 -9.71 12.72
CA GLN A 84 18.92 -9.64 11.26
C GLN A 84 18.24 -8.36 10.79
N PHE A 85 19.06 -7.35 10.46
CA PHE A 85 18.63 -6.14 9.77
C PHE A 85 18.36 -6.45 8.30
N HIS A 86 17.08 -6.49 7.91
CA HIS A 86 16.70 -6.48 6.50
C HIS A 86 16.40 -5.04 6.07
N SER A 87 17.41 -4.33 5.60
CA SER A 87 17.21 -3.08 4.88
C SER A 87 16.65 -3.40 3.48
N ASN A 88 15.43 -2.94 3.19
CA ASN A 88 14.90 -2.92 1.84
C ASN A 88 15.58 -1.78 1.04
N SER A 89 16.87 -1.93 0.76
CA SER A 89 17.53 -1.13 -0.27
C SER A 89 17.17 -1.72 -1.63
N ARG A 90 16.14 -1.17 -2.28
CA ARG A 90 15.96 -1.33 -3.73
C ARG A 90 17.19 -0.71 -4.40
N LYS A 91 18.09 -1.55 -4.92
CA LYS A 91 19.21 -1.11 -5.76
C LYS A 91 18.63 -0.40 -7.00
N PRO A 92 19.15 0.75 -7.42
CA PRO A 92 18.78 1.30 -8.72
C PRO A 92 19.34 0.39 -9.81
N GLU A 93 18.45 -0.19 -10.63
CA GLU A 93 18.81 -0.82 -11.89
C GLU A 93 19.28 0.28 -12.85
N ILE A 94 20.60 0.38 -13.04
CA ILE A 94 21.19 1.18 -14.10
C ILE A 94 21.16 0.30 -15.35
N HIS A 95 20.26 0.61 -16.28
CA HIS A 95 20.35 0.11 -17.65
C HIS A 95 21.35 0.99 -18.41
N GLN A 96 22.44 0.37 -18.87
CA GLN A 96 23.32 0.95 -19.89
C GLN A 96 22.65 0.89 -21.26
#